data_AF-A0A0P9DWF2-F1
#
_entry.id   AF-A0A0P9DWF2-F1
#
_cell.length_a   1.000
_cell.length_b   1.000
_cell.length_c   1.000
_cell.angle_alpha   90.00
_cell.angle_beta   90.00
_cell.angle_gamma   90.00
#
_symmetry.space_group_name_H-M   'P 1'
#
loop_
_entity.id
_entity.type
_entity.pdbx_description
1 polymer ?
#
loop_
_entity_poly.entity_id
_entity_poly.type
_entity_poly.pdbx_seq_one_letter_code
_entity_poly.pdbx_strand_id
1 'polypeptide(L)'
;MIGDDKSALRTWARNAGLENWREDSIGRIKGVGLITFQYLRMMGGMDTVMPDKIVKRVINEILEKAGLEPVSNDIEFVKKAEEIALTCGYRPIELCWMTWLIQPEGRMMRMEKYSNILSKI
;
A
#
# COMPACT_ATOMS: atom_id res chain seq x y z
N MET A 1 -32.53 3.92 1.69
CA MET A 1 -31.73 3.97 0.45
C MET A 1 -30.53 3.08 0.63
N ILE A 2 -30.48 1.93 -0.05
CA ILE A 2 -29.26 1.15 -0.19
C ILE A 2 -28.36 2.01 -1.10
N GLY A 3 -27.29 2.57 -0.55
CA GLY A 3 -26.34 3.35 -1.33
C GLY A 3 -25.65 2.46 -2.37
N ASP A 4 -25.26 3.05 -3.50
CA ASP A 4 -24.41 2.40 -4.51
C ASP A 4 -23.20 1.74 -3.83
N ASP A 5 -22.95 0.46 -4.13
CA ASP A 5 -21.90 -0.38 -3.50
C ASP A 5 -20.52 0.30 -3.57
N LYS A 6 -20.24 0.99 -4.69
CA LYS A 6 -19.01 1.77 -4.84
C LYS A 6 -18.93 2.89 -3.81
N SER A 7 -20.03 3.59 -3.58
CA SER A 7 -20.11 4.66 -2.58
C SER A 7 -19.98 4.12 -1.16
N ALA A 8 -20.54 2.94 -0.87
CA ALA A 8 -20.39 2.27 0.40
C ALA A 8 -18.92 1.90 0.68
N LEU A 9 -18.22 1.29 -0.30
CA LEU A 9 -16.81 0.93 -0.18
C LEU A 9 -15.92 2.16 0.05
N ARG A 10 -16.13 3.23 -0.74
CA ARG A 10 -15.36 4.49 -0.58
C ARG A 10 -15.59 5.13 0.79
N THR A 11 -16.82 5.06 1.28
CA THR A 11 -17.18 5.61 2.59
C THR A 11 -16.54 4.81 3.72
N TRP A 12 -16.60 3.48 3.65
CA TRP A 12 -15.90 2.61 4.60
C TRP A 12 -14.39 2.89 4.59
N ALA A 13 -13.75 2.84 3.43
CA ALA A 13 -12.30 2.98 3.33
C ALA A 13 -11.78 4.31 3.91
N ARG A 14 -12.53 5.40 3.72
CA ARG A 14 -12.23 6.72 4.28
C ARG A 14 -12.31 6.76 5.81
N ASN A 15 -13.28 6.06 6.39
CA ASN A 15 -13.53 6.09 7.83
C ASN A 15 -12.77 4.99 8.58
N ALA A 16 -12.31 3.95 7.88
CA ALA A 16 -11.49 2.88 8.43
C ALA A 16 -10.11 3.41 8.86
N GLY A 17 -9.76 3.22 10.13
CA GLY A 17 -8.49 3.66 10.73
C GLY A 17 -7.39 2.61 10.63
N LEU A 18 -6.14 3.07 10.52
CA LEU A 18 -4.96 2.20 10.45
C LEU A 18 -4.62 1.56 11.81
N GLU A 19 -4.64 2.36 12.88
CA GLU A 19 -4.19 1.97 14.22
C GLU A 19 -5.13 0.96 14.86
N ASN A 20 -6.44 1.22 14.77
CA ASN A 20 -7.48 0.41 15.37
C ASN A 20 -8.13 -0.53 14.35
N TRP A 21 -7.40 -0.92 13.29
CA TRP A 21 -7.95 -1.73 12.20
C TRP A 21 -8.57 -3.05 12.68
N ARG A 22 -8.06 -3.63 13.77
CA ARG A 22 -8.62 -4.85 14.38
C ARG A 22 -10.00 -4.65 15.01
N GLU A 23 -10.39 -3.40 15.25
CA GLU A 23 -11.73 -3.02 15.71
C GLU A 23 -12.64 -2.66 14.54
N ASP A 24 -12.15 -2.60 13.30
CA ASP A 24 -12.99 -2.36 12.14
C ASP A 24 -13.80 -3.62 11.79
N SER A 25 -15.02 -3.45 11.25
CA SER A 25 -15.89 -4.58 10.87
C SER A 25 -15.24 -5.49 9.83
N ILE A 26 -14.43 -4.94 8.91
CA ILE A 26 -13.67 -5.70 7.92
C ILE A 26 -12.38 -6.27 8.53
N GLY A 27 -11.71 -5.51 9.39
CA GLY A 27 -10.44 -5.94 10.01
C GLY A 27 -10.61 -7.09 11.04
N ARG A 28 -11.80 -7.25 11.61
CA ARG A 28 -12.15 -8.38 12.50
C ARG A 28 -12.40 -9.70 11.75
N ILE A 29 -12.57 -9.67 10.43
CA ILE A 29 -12.89 -10.86 9.63
C ILE A 29 -11.70 -11.84 9.67
N LYS A 30 -11.99 -13.11 9.98
CA LYS A 30 -10.97 -14.16 10.01
C LYS A 30 -10.26 -14.25 8.64
N GLY A 31 -8.93 -14.13 8.66
CA GLY A 31 -8.10 -14.13 7.45
C GLY A 31 -7.76 -12.76 6.90
N VAL A 32 -8.40 -11.68 7.40
CA VAL A 32 -7.98 -10.30 7.07
C VAL A 32 -6.84 -9.90 8.00
N GLY A 33 -5.64 -9.81 7.42
CA GLY A 33 -4.48 -9.18 8.05
C GLY A 33 -4.38 -7.70 7.69
N LEU A 34 -3.47 -6.97 8.33
CA LEU A 34 -3.23 -5.55 8.08
C LEU A 34 -2.90 -5.25 6.62
N ILE A 35 -2.10 -6.10 5.97
CA ILE A 35 -1.76 -5.98 4.54
C ILE A 35 -3.05 -5.99 3.69
N THR A 36 -3.91 -6.98 3.88
CA THR A 36 -5.20 -7.11 3.18
C THR A 36 -6.10 -5.91 3.49
N PHE A 37 -6.15 -5.49 4.75
CA PHE A 37 -6.95 -4.35 5.18
C PHE A 37 -6.53 -3.06 4.47
N GLN A 38 -5.22 -2.77 4.43
CA GLN A 38 -4.66 -1.63 3.72
C GLN A 38 -4.91 -1.70 2.21
N TYR A 39 -4.78 -2.89 1.61
CA TYR A 39 -5.11 -3.09 0.20
C TYR A 39 -6.57 -2.75 -0.11
N LEU A 40 -7.50 -3.20 0.73
CA LEU A 40 -8.92 -2.89 0.57
C LEU A 40 -9.21 -1.39 0.74
N ARG A 41 -8.55 -0.71 1.69
CA ARG A 41 -8.66 0.74 1.84
C ARG A 41 -8.18 1.46 0.58
N MET A 42 -7.05 1.03 0.03
CA MET A 42 -6.50 1.55 -1.21
C MET A 42 -7.45 1.36 -2.40
N MET A 43 -8.03 0.17 -2.55
CA MET A 43 -9.07 -0.11 -3.57
C MET A 43 -10.34 0.73 -3.36
N GLY A 44 -10.68 1.05 -2.11
CA GLY A 44 -11.72 2.00 -1.75
C GLY A 44 -11.37 3.47 -2.02
N GLY A 45 -10.18 3.74 -2.56
CA GLY A 45 -9.73 5.08 -2.95
C GLY A 45 -9.00 5.85 -1.85
N MET A 46 -8.53 5.17 -0.80
CA MET A 46 -7.58 5.78 0.12
C MET A 46 -6.20 5.89 -0.51
N ASP A 47 -5.62 7.07 -0.43
CA ASP A 47 -4.23 7.31 -0.81
C ASP A 47 -3.31 6.90 0.33
N THR A 48 -2.86 5.65 0.31
CA THR A 48 -2.11 5.02 1.41
C THR A 48 -1.15 3.97 0.87
N VAL A 49 -0.31 3.39 1.74
CA VAL A 49 0.62 2.31 1.40
C VAL A 49 0.17 0.98 2.01
N MET A 50 0.35 -0.11 1.27
CA MET A 50 0.20 -1.47 1.78
C MET A 50 1.58 -1.99 2.25
N PRO A 51 1.74 -2.47 3.49
CA PRO A 51 3.01 -2.98 4.02
C PRO A 51 3.32 -4.41 3.54
N ASP A 52 3.26 -4.65 2.23
CA ASP A 52 3.60 -5.94 1.63
C ASP A 52 5.11 -6.22 1.70
N LYS A 53 5.50 -7.48 1.50
CA LYS A 53 6.90 -7.91 1.57
C LYS A 53 7.80 -7.18 0.57
N ILE A 54 7.33 -6.95 -0.66
CA ILE A 54 8.13 -6.31 -1.72
C ILE A 54 8.29 -4.83 -1.42
N VAL A 55 7.20 -4.12 -1.13
CA VAL A 55 7.17 -2.71 -0.75
C VAL A 55 8.07 -2.47 0.48
N LYS A 56 7.95 -3.30 1.52
CA LYS A 56 8.81 -3.21 2.72
C LYS A 56 10.28 -3.36 2.41
N ARG A 57 10.63 -4.38 1.62
CA ARG A 57 12.03 -4.59 1.21
C ARG A 57 12.58 -3.39 0.47
N VAL A 58 11.88 -2.91 -0.56
CA VAL A 58 12.38 -1.80 -1.41
C VAL A 58 12.53 -0.51 -0.60
N ILE A 59 11.53 -0.15 0.22
CA ILE A 59 11.60 1.07 1.02
C ILE A 59 12.69 0.97 2.09
N ASN A 60 12.81 -0.16 2.78
CA ASN A 60 13.87 -0.34 3.78
C ASN A 60 15.27 -0.35 3.15
N GLU A 61 15.47 -0.95 1.97
CA GLU A 61 16.74 -0.84 1.23
C GLU A 61 17.10 0.62 0.87
N ILE A 62 16.09 1.44 0.55
CA ILE A 62 16.29 2.88 0.28
C ILE A 62 16.69 3.61 1.57
N LEU A 63 16.02 3.33 2.70
CA LEU A 63 16.35 3.90 4.01
C LEU A 63 17.79 3.57 4.41
N GLU A 64 18.19 2.31 4.32
CA GLU A 64 19.54 1.86 4.64
C GLU A 64 20.59 2.57 3.76
N LYS A 65 20.34 2.69 2.45
CA LYS A 65 21.23 3.43 1.53
C LYS A 65 21.34 4.92 1.85
N ALA A 66 20.32 5.49 2.49
CA ALA A 66 20.32 6.86 2.98
C ALA A 66 20.94 7.01 4.39
N GLY A 67 21.42 5.91 5.00
CA GLY A 67 21.97 5.90 6.36
C GLY A 67 20.90 5.96 7.46
N LEU A 68 19.67 5.56 7.15
CA LEU A 68 18.54 5.50 8.08
C LEU A 68 18.23 4.05 8.46
N GLU A 69 17.64 3.86 9.64
CA GLU A 69 17.24 2.53 10.13
C GLU A 69 15.99 2.00 9.39
N PRO A 70 15.95 0.69 9.07
CA PRO A 70 14.78 0.07 8.48
C PRO A 70 13.61 -0.01 9.47
N VAL A 71 12.38 0.05 8.96
CA VAL A 71 11.16 -0.02 9.78
C VAL A 71 10.54 -1.42 9.69
N SER A 72 10.37 -2.07 10.85
CA SER A 72 9.90 -3.46 10.95
C SER A 72 8.43 -3.61 11.32
N ASN A 73 7.89 -2.68 12.11
CA ASN A 73 6.47 -2.65 12.46
C ASN A 73 5.63 -2.17 11.27
N ASP A 74 4.58 -2.91 10.92
CA ASP A 74 3.78 -2.60 9.73
C ASP A 74 3.02 -1.26 9.83
N ILE A 75 2.55 -0.85 11.01
CA ILE A 75 1.84 0.43 11.19
C ILE A 75 2.83 1.59 11.07
N GLU A 76 3.98 1.48 11.73
CA GLU A 76 5.05 2.48 11.64
C GLU A 76 5.58 2.58 10.20
N PHE A 77 5.70 1.43 9.53
CA PHE A 77 6.13 1.37 8.13
C PHE A 77 5.17 2.13 7.22
N VAL A 78 3.85 1.94 7.34
CA VAL A 78 2.87 2.67 6.54
C VAL A 78 3.04 4.17 6.73
N LYS A 79 3.13 4.64 7.99
CA LYS A 79 3.32 6.06 8.29
C LYS A 79 4.61 6.62 7.71
N LYS A 80 5.71 5.90 7.86
CA LYS A 80 7.02 6.32 7.34
C LYS A 80 7.03 6.33 5.81
N ALA A 81 6.43 5.34 5.15
CA ALA A 81 6.32 5.29 3.71
C ALA A 81 5.46 6.44 3.16
N GLU A 82 4.34 6.76 3.81
CA GLU A 82 3.50 7.91 3.46
C GLU A 82 4.26 9.24 3.60
N GLU A 83 5.00 9.42 4.70
CA GLU A 83 5.87 10.58 4.92
C GLU A 83 6.94 10.72 3.82
N ILE A 84 7.61 9.62 3.46
CA ILE A 84 8.62 9.60 2.39
C ILE A 84 8.00 9.96 1.05
N ALA A 85 6.85 9.36 0.70
CA ALA A 85 6.17 9.65 -0.57
C ALA A 85 5.89 11.14 -0.70
N LEU A 86 5.27 11.73 0.32
CA LEU A 86 4.90 13.14 0.34
C LEU A 86 6.14 14.04 0.29
N THR A 87 7.20 13.71 1.03
CA THR A 87 8.47 14.46 1.03
C THR A 87 9.15 14.44 -0.36
N CYS A 88 9.01 13.34 -1.09
CA CYS A 88 9.53 13.18 -2.44
C CYS A 88 8.60 13.73 -3.54
N GLY A 89 7.43 14.28 -3.19
CA GLY A 89 6.46 14.81 -4.15
C GLY A 89 5.61 13.76 -4.85
N TYR A 90 5.54 12.55 -4.31
CA TYR A 90 4.66 11.47 -4.80
C TYR A 90 3.46 11.29 -3.87
N ARG A 91 2.37 10.75 -4.43
CA ARG A 91 1.29 10.22 -3.61
C ARG A 91 1.72 8.90 -2.96
N PRO A 92 1.31 8.60 -1.71
CA PRO A 92 1.54 7.30 -1.10
C PRO A 92 1.20 6.10 -2.00
N ILE A 93 0.06 6.15 -2.67
CA ILE A 93 -0.37 5.08 -3.58
C ILE A 93 0.61 4.90 -4.75
N GLU A 94 1.18 5.99 -5.27
CA GLU A 94 2.16 5.95 -6.36
C GLU A 94 3.45 5.30 -5.90
N LEU A 95 3.97 5.69 -4.72
CA LEU A 95 5.15 5.03 -4.13
C LEU A 95 4.90 3.54 -3.91
N CYS A 96 3.73 3.17 -3.39
CA CYS A 96 3.35 1.77 -3.19
C CYS A 96 3.35 0.99 -4.52
N TRP A 97 2.74 1.51 -5.58
CA TRP A 97 2.71 0.83 -6.88
C TRP A 97 4.09 0.75 -7.53
N MET A 98 4.85 1.83 -7.52
CA MET A 98 6.21 1.86 -8.07
C MET A 98 7.08 0.78 -7.42
N THR A 99 7.05 0.70 -6.09
CA THR A 99 7.83 -0.30 -5.34
C THR A 99 7.31 -1.72 -5.53
N TRP A 100 5.99 -1.92 -5.58
CA TRP A 100 5.41 -3.25 -5.81
C TRP A 100 5.75 -3.84 -7.19
N LEU A 101 5.95 -2.97 -8.20
CA LEU A 101 6.37 -3.37 -9.55
C LEU A 101 7.88 -3.62 -9.66
N ILE A 102 8.66 -3.38 -8.60
CA ILE A 102 10.10 -3.68 -8.52
C ILE A 102 10.29 -5.12 -8.03
N GLN A 103 10.09 -6.07 -8.96
CA GLN A 103 10.42 -7.47 -8.74
C GLN A 103 11.09 -8.07 -9.98
N PRO A 104 12.30 -8.65 -9.85
CA PRO A 104 12.88 -9.45 -10.91
C PRO A 104 12.21 -10.83 -10.95
N GLU A 105 11.53 -11.12 -12.06
CA GLU A 105 10.93 -12.42 -12.37
C GLU A 105 11.72 -13.03 -13.52
N GLY A 106 12.56 -14.02 -13.25
CA GLY A 106 13.36 -14.67 -14.30
C GLY A 106 14.33 -13.72 -15.01
N ARG A 107 14.97 -12.79 -14.27
CA ARG A 107 15.87 -11.72 -14.74
C ARG A 107 15.21 -10.51 -15.40
N MET A 108 13.90 -10.50 -15.56
CA MET A 108 13.15 -9.37 -16.15
C MET A 108 12.37 -8.64 -15.06
N MET A 109 12.31 -7.32 -15.13
CA MET A 109 11.52 -6.54 -14.18
C MET A 109 10.04 -6.74 -14.45
N ARG A 110 9.22 -6.86 -13.40
CA ARG A 110 7.77 -7.02 -13.52
C ARG A 110 7.13 -5.88 -14.35
N MET A 111 7.64 -4.66 -14.21
CA MET A 111 7.21 -3.53 -15.03
C MET A 111 7.49 -3.74 -16.53
N GLU A 112 8.64 -4.32 -16.90
CA GLU A 112 8.97 -4.64 -18.30
C GLU A 112 8.04 -5.73 -18.83
N LYS A 113 7.80 -6.77 -18.02
CA LYS A 113 6.89 -7.88 -18.34
C LYS A 113 5.49 -7.42 -18.71
N TYR A 114 4.96 -6.44 -17.97
CA TYR A 114 3.59 -5.96 -18.13
C TYR A 114 3.49 -4.61 -18.86
N SER A 115 4.58 -4.11 -19.44
CA SER A 115 4.65 -2.83 -20.16
C SER A 115 3.51 -2.65 -21.19
N ASN A 116 3.20 -3.71 -21.95
CA ASN A 116 2.14 -3.73 -22.97
C ASN A 116 0.71 -3.55 -22.40
N ILE A 117 0.51 -3.90 -21.13
CA ILE A 117 -0.79 -3.77 -20.44
C ILE A 117 -0.84 -2.42 -19.73
N LEU A 118 0.24 -2.03 -19.05
CA LEU A 118 0.34 -0.76 -18.33
C LEU A 118 0.13 0.45 -19.23
N SER A 119 0.54 0.38 -20.50
CA SER A 119 0.32 1.45 -21.47
C SER A 119 -1.14 1.67 -21.89
N LYS A 120 -2.04 0.77 -21.50
CA LYS A 120 -3.47 0.80 -21.87
C LYS A 120 -4.38 1.21 -20.71
N ILE A 121 -3.83 1.49 -19.53
CA ILE A 121 -4.53 1.88 -18.30
C ILE A 121 -4.28 3.38 -18.08
#